data_AF-A0A7G2SBU4-F1
#
_entry.id   AF-A0A7G2SBU4-F1
#
_cell.length_a   1.000
_cell.length_b   1.000
_cell.length_c   1.000
_cell.angle_alpha   90.00
_cell.angle_beta   90.00
_cell.angle_gamma   90.00
#
_symmetry.space_group_name_H-M   'P 1'
#
loop_
_entity.id
_entity.type
_entity.pdbx_description
1 polymer ?
#
loop_
_entity_poly.entity_id
_entity_poly.type
_entity_poly.pdbx_seq_one_letter_code
_entity_poly.pdbx_strand_id
1 'polypeptide(L)'
;ELHKGLGTKGAIVDYPILQVTGNIIIRQDKFPEGFGQKSRDWVKGQLPRAFNILGKMKADIPQKYWMEVPAADKPGYQKMMRESRINLTKRGIYDKRMMKLLWQFRCKEDRTNFECGLQDENYK
;
A
#
# COMPACT_ATOMS: atom_id res chain seq x y z
N GLU A 1 -14.61 -11.66 -13.68
CA GLU A 1 -14.11 -11.99 -12.31
C GLU A 1 -14.63 -11.07 -11.21
N LEU A 2 -14.44 -9.74 -11.26
CA LEU A 2 -14.92 -8.83 -10.20
C LEU A 2 -16.42 -8.99 -9.87
N HIS A 3 -17.29 -9.02 -10.90
CA HIS A 3 -18.73 -9.24 -10.71
C HIS A 3 -19.09 -10.61 -10.11
N LYS A 4 -18.27 -11.65 -10.36
CA LYS A 4 -18.47 -12.98 -9.77
C LYS A 4 -18.14 -12.95 -8.27
N GLY A 5 -17.11 -12.21 -7.87
CA GLY A 5 -16.72 -12.04 -6.46
C GLY A 5 -17.65 -11.12 -5.67
N LEU A 6 -18.21 -10.09 -6.31
CA LEU A 6 -19.13 -9.16 -5.66
C LEU A 6 -20.55 -9.71 -5.54
N GLY A 7 -21.05 -10.44 -6.54
CA GLY A 7 -22.42 -10.95 -6.53
C GLY A 7 -23.46 -9.86 -6.23
N THR A 8 -24.46 -10.18 -5.41
CA THR A 8 -25.53 -9.25 -5.00
C THR A 8 -25.31 -8.59 -3.65
N LYS A 9 -24.33 -9.05 -2.85
CA LYS A 9 -24.10 -8.59 -1.46
C LYS A 9 -22.68 -8.09 -1.18
N GLY A 10 -21.77 -8.24 -2.13
CA GLY A 10 -20.38 -7.84 -1.98
C GLY A 10 -20.19 -6.34 -2.19
N ALA A 11 -19.13 -5.82 -1.58
CA ALA A 11 -18.73 -4.43 -1.66
C ALA A 11 -17.22 -4.31 -1.85
N ILE A 12 -16.80 -3.18 -2.38
CA ILE A 12 -15.42 -2.72 -2.48
C ILE A 12 -15.28 -1.60 -1.46
N VAL A 13 -14.44 -1.84 -0.46
CA VAL A 13 -14.18 -0.90 0.61
C VAL A 13 -13.23 0.19 0.10
N ASP A 14 -13.66 1.45 0.11
CA ASP A 14 -12.80 2.59 -0.24
C ASP A 14 -11.97 3.02 0.97
N TYR A 15 -11.10 2.12 1.42
CA TYR A 15 -10.17 2.35 2.53
C TYR A 15 -8.90 1.50 2.33
N PRO A 16 -7.69 2.07 2.44
CA PRO A 16 -6.45 1.35 2.16
C PRO A 16 -6.12 0.36 3.27
N ILE A 17 -6.61 -0.88 3.12
CA ILE A 17 -6.38 -1.98 4.07
C ILE A 17 -5.19 -2.86 3.70
N LEU A 18 -4.65 -2.74 2.48
CA LEU A 18 -3.54 -3.55 2.01
C LEU A 18 -2.71 -2.76 0.99
N GLN A 19 -1.39 -2.89 1.09
CA GLN A 19 -0.46 -2.43 0.07
C GLN A 19 0.17 -3.66 -0.60
N VAL A 20 -0.03 -3.79 -1.90
CA VAL A 20 0.57 -4.86 -2.72
C VAL A 20 1.74 -4.27 -3.50
N THR A 21 2.87 -4.97 -3.53
CA THR A 21 4.06 -4.56 -4.29
C THR A 21 4.55 -5.72 -5.14
N GLY A 22 4.69 -5.47 -6.45
CA GLY A 22 5.36 -6.39 -7.37
C GLY A 22 6.80 -5.95 -7.58
N ASN A 23 7.74 -6.89 -7.51
CA ASN A 23 9.15 -6.65 -7.78
C ASN A 23 9.56 -7.37 -9.06
N ILE A 24 10.19 -6.64 -9.99
CA ILE A 24 10.83 -7.21 -11.17
C ILE A 24 12.32 -7.32 -10.88
N ILE A 25 12.85 -8.54 -10.90
CA ILE A 25 14.25 -8.84 -10.61
C ILE A 25 14.90 -9.36 -11.89
N ILE A 26 16.02 -8.75 -12.27
CA ILE A 26 16.79 -9.17 -13.46
C ILE A 26 18.10 -9.84 -13.02
N ARG A 27 18.58 -10.78 -13.84
CA ARG A 27 19.94 -11.32 -13.73
C ARG A 27 20.90 -10.39 -14.46
N GLN A 28 21.62 -9.55 -13.72
CA GLN A 28 22.41 -8.46 -14.28
C GLN A 28 23.44 -8.93 -15.33
N ASP A 29 24.06 -10.10 -15.13
CA ASP A 29 25.04 -10.72 -16.03
C ASP A 29 24.45 -11.20 -17.37
N LYS A 30 23.11 -11.26 -17.48
CA LYS A 30 22.39 -11.64 -18.70
C LYS A 30 21.91 -10.44 -19.53
N PHE A 31 22.22 -9.22 -19.12
CA PHE A 31 21.82 -8.01 -19.82
C PHE A 31 23.01 -7.09 -20.10
N PRO A 32 22.94 -6.24 -21.14
CA PRO A 32 23.97 -5.25 -21.41
C PRO A 32 24.17 -4.27 -20.25
N GLU A 33 25.36 -3.68 -20.18
CA GLU A 33 25.66 -2.64 -19.21
C GLU A 33 24.63 -1.49 -19.26
N GLY A 34 24.21 -1.02 -18.08
CA GLY A 34 23.23 0.04 -17.94
C GLY A 34 21.78 -0.37 -18.22
N PHE A 35 21.49 -1.62 -18.64
CA PHE A 35 20.12 -2.08 -18.88
C PHE A 35 19.21 -1.86 -17.68
N GLY A 36 19.65 -2.25 -16.47
CA GLY A 36 18.85 -2.12 -15.25
C GLY A 36 18.41 -0.68 -14.96
N GLN A 37 19.32 0.30 -15.11
CA GLN A 37 18.99 1.72 -14.88
C GLN A 37 18.03 2.23 -15.97
N LYS A 38 18.31 1.93 -17.24
CA LYS A 38 17.42 2.29 -18.37
C LYS A 38 16.01 1.72 -18.19
N SER A 39 15.89 0.47 -17.72
CA SER A 39 14.60 -0.13 -17.40
C SER A 39 13.88 0.60 -16.26
N ARG A 40 14.58 1.01 -15.19
CA ARG A 40 13.98 1.78 -14.08
C ARG A 40 13.46 3.13 -14.55
N ASP A 41 14.25 3.85 -15.35
CA ASP A 41 13.87 5.15 -15.89
C ASP A 41 12.67 5.03 -16.84
N TRP A 42 12.66 4.00 -17.68
CA TRP A 42 11.52 3.70 -18.54
C TRP A 42 10.26 3.36 -17.73
N VAL A 43 10.35 2.46 -16.74
CA VAL A 43 9.22 2.10 -15.86
C VAL A 43 8.68 3.35 -15.14
N LYS A 44 9.56 4.20 -14.61
CA LYS A 44 9.17 5.48 -14.00
C LYS A 44 8.39 6.35 -14.98
N GLY A 45 8.84 6.45 -16.23
CA GLY A 45 8.14 7.18 -17.29
C GLY A 45 6.76 6.61 -17.65
N GLN A 46 6.51 5.32 -17.40
CA GLN A 46 5.20 4.69 -17.63
C GLN A 46 4.21 4.89 -16.47
N LEU A 47 4.66 5.30 -15.29
CA LEU A 47 3.79 5.42 -14.11
C LEU A 47 2.57 6.34 -14.34
N PRO A 48 2.69 7.53 -14.97
CA PRO A 48 1.52 8.37 -15.22
C PRO A 48 0.48 7.68 -16.11
N ARG A 49 0.91 6.97 -17.15
CA ARG A 49 0.02 6.18 -18.01
C ARG A 49 -0.66 5.06 -17.22
N ALA A 50 0.09 4.34 -16.38
CA ALA A 50 -0.44 3.28 -15.55
C ALA A 50 -1.51 3.81 -14.57
N PHE A 51 -1.25 4.93 -13.90
CA PHE A 51 -2.24 5.55 -13.01
C PHE A 51 -3.49 6.05 -13.75
N ASN A 52 -3.35 6.57 -14.97
CA ASN A 52 -4.51 6.93 -15.79
C ASN A 52 -5.38 5.71 -16.13
N ILE A 53 -4.77 4.57 -16.45
CA ILE A 53 -5.50 3.31 -16.70
C ILE A 53 -6.22 2.86 -15.43
N LEU A 54 -5.52 2.83 -14.29
CA LEU A 54 -6.10 2.46 -13.00
C LEU A 54 -7.26 3.40 -12.60
N GLY A 55 -7.13 4.70 -12.85
CA GLY A 55 -8.18 5.68 -12.58
C GLY A 55 -9.44 5.42 -13.41
N LYS A 56 -9.30 5.12 -14.71
CA LYS A 56 -10.42 4.74 -15.57
C LYS A 56 -11.07 3.44 -15.09
N MET A 57 -10.26 2.42 -14.78
CA MET A 57 -10.78 1.16 -14.24
C MET A 57 -11.51 1.36 -12.90
N LYS A 58 -11.05 2.26 -12.02
CA LYS A 58 -11.77 2.62 -10.79
C LYS A 58 -13.10 3.29 -11.10
N ALA A 59 -13.13 4.22 -12.07
CA ALA A 59 -14.33 4.96 -12.45
C ALA A 59 -15.40 4.08 -13.13
N ASP A 60 -14.99 3.05 -13.87
CA ASP A 60 -15.90 2.12 -14.55
C ASP A 60 -16.63 1.16 -13.56
N ILE A 61 -16.19 1.11 -12.29
CA ILE A 61 -16.83 0.29 -11.26
C ILE A 61 -18.16 0.94 -10.83
N PRO A 62 -19.30 0.23 -10.93
CA PRO A 62 -20.60 0.77 -10.54
C PRO A 62 -20.64 1.22 -9.08
N GLN A 63 -21.21 2.41 -8.83
CA GLN A 63 -21.27 3.04 -7.50
C GLN A 63 -21.89 2.18 -6.41
N LYS A 64 -22.88 1.34 -6.76
CA LYS A 64 -23.52 0.40 -5.83
C LYS A 64 -22.56 -0.59 -5.14
N TYR A 65 -21.37 -0.81 -5.69
CA TYR A 65 -20.39 -1.70 -5.09
C TYR A 65 -19.44 -0.96 -4.16
N TRP A 66 -19.31 0.37 -4.24
CA TRP A 66 -18.41 1.11 -3.35
C TRP A 66 -19.05 1.28 -1.97
N MET A 67 -18.25 1.02 -0.94
CA MET A 67 -18.62 1.22 0.46
C MET A 67 -17.56 2.09 1.13
N GLU A 68 -18.00 3.18 1.74
CA GLU A 68 -17.15 3.98 2.59
C GLU A 68 -17.12 3.39 4.01
N VAL A 69 -15.93 3.37 4.61
CA VAL A 69 -15.80 2.98 6.02
C VAL A 69 -16.30 4.13 6.91
N PRO A 70 -17.26 3.88 7.82
CA PRO A 70 -17.74 4.87 8.76
C PRO A 70 -16.58 5.50 9.55
N ALA A 71 -16.66 6.81 9.80
CA ALA A 71 -15.57 7.53 10.48
C ALA A 71 -15.22 6.94 11.86
N ALA A 72 -16.23 6.41 12.58
CA ALA A 72 -16.06 5.75 13.86
C ALA A 72 -15.24 4.45 13.78
N ASP A 73 -15.24 3.77 12.63
CA ASP A 73 -14.58 2.47 12.46
C ASP A 73 -13.12 2.62 11.97
N LYS A 74 -12.78 3.74 11.32
CA LYS A 74 -11.44 4.01 10.77
C LYS A 74 -10.32 3.82 11.81
N PRO A 75 -10.41 4.31 13.06
CA PRO A 75 -9.40 4.06 14.09
C PRO A 75 -9.18 2.58 14.39
N GLY A 76 -10.26 1.78 14.34
CA GLY A 76 -10.19 0.32 14.53
C GLY A 76 -9.36 -0.37 13.46
N TYR A 77 -9.60 -0.03 12.18
CA TYR A 77 -8.80 -0.54 11.06
C TYR A 77 -7.33 -0.10 11.16
N GLN A 78 -7.07 1.16 11.50
CA GLN A 78 -5.69 1.64 11.69
C GLN A 78 -4.97 0.89 12.81
N LYS A 79 -5.64 0.67 13.94
CA LYS A 79 -5.11 -0.12 15.06
C LYS A 79 -4.76 -1.54 14.62
N MET A 80 -5.66 -2.23 13.93
CA MET A 80 -5.42 -3.59 13.41
C MET A 80 -4.20 -3.64 12.48
N MET A 81 -4.10 -2.69 11.55
CA MET A 81 -2.97 -2.62 10.62
C MET A 81 -1.65 -2.35 11.35
N ARG A 82 -1.66 -1.46 12.35
CA ARG A 82 -0.51 -1.16 13.20
C ARG A 82 -0.03 -2.37 13.98
N GLU A 83 -0.94 -3.06 14.66
CA GLU A 83 -0.63 -4.26 15.43
C GLU A 83 -0.02 -5.35 14.55
N SER A 84 -0.55 -5.50 13.32
CA SER A 84 0.01 -6.41 12.32
C SER A 84 1.44 -6.05 11.93
N ARG A 85 1.73 -4.77 11.64
CA ARG A 85 3.11 -4.30 11.35
C ARG A 85 4.06 -4.59 12.51
N ILE A 86 3.66 -4.27 13.74
CA ILE A 86 4.47 -4.51 14.94
C ILE A 86 4.73 -6.00 15.12
N ASN A 87 3.71 -6.85 14.98
CA ASN A 87 3.84 -8.30 15.11
C ASN A 87 4.82 -8.88 14.06
N LEU A 88 4.65 -8.51 12.79
CA LEU A 88 5.52 -8.96 11.71
C LEU A 88 6.96 -8.46 11.87
N THR A 89 7.15 -7.27 12.42
CA THR A 89 8.48 -6.73 12.75
C THR A 89 9.12 -7.50 13.91
N LYS A 90 8.36 -7.80 14.97
CA LYS A 90 8.84 -8.61 16.11
C LYS A 90 9.25 -10.02 15.68
N ARG A 91 8.55 -10.60 14.69
CA ARG A 91 8.88 -11.90 14.08
C ARG A 91 10.07 -11.85 13.12
N GLY A 92 10.67 -10.68 12.89
CA GLY A 92 11.79 -10.49 11.96
C GLY A 92 11.41 -10.54 10.48
N ILE A 93 10.11 -10.57 10.15
CA ILE A 93 9.63 -10.57 8.77
C ILE A 93 9.79 -9.18 8.14
N TYR A 94 9.50 -8.13 8.90
CA TYR A 94 9.75 -6.75 8.49
C TYR A 94 11.02 -6.19 9.11
N ASP A 95 11.82 -5.48 8.31
CA ASP A 95 13.02 -4.79 8.77
C ASP A 95 12.65 -3.58 9.65
N LYS A 96 13.27 -3.50 10.83
CA LYS A 96 12.99 -2.46 11.84
C LYS A 96 13.26 -1.04 11.33
N ARG A 97 14.33 -0.84 10.56
CA ARG A 97 14.70 0.48 10.03
C ARG A 97 13.69 0.92 8.98
N MET A 98 13.25 -0.01 8.12
CA MET A 98 12.18 0.26 7.15
C MET A 98 10.88 0.64 7.85
N MET A 99 10.46 -0.12 8.87
CA MET A 99 9.21 0.18 9.58
C MET A 99 9.25 1.51 10.33
N LYS A 100 10.39 1.85 10.95
CA LYS A 100 10.60 3.18 11.55
C LYS A 100 10.45 4.29 10.52
N LEU A 101 11.11 4.15 9.36
CA LEU A 101 11.05 5.15 8.29
C LEU A 101 9.60 5.36 7.81
N LEU A 102 8.87 4.27 7.57
CA LEU A 102 7.47 4.36 7.13
C LEU A 102 6.57 4.98 8.21
N TRP A 103 6.79 4.67 9.49
CA TRP A 103 6.08 5.32 10.59
C TRP A 103 6.34 6.84 10.61
N GLN A 104 7.60 7.27 10.46
CA GLN A 104 7.93 8.70 10.36
C GLN A 104 7.25 9.38 9.18
N PHE A 105 7.15 8.72 8.02
CA PHE A 105 6.43 9.27 6.87
C PHE A 105 4.93 9.41 7.14
N ARG A 106 4.29 8.41 7.74
CA ARG A 106 2.86 8.50 8.10
C ARG A 106 2.61 9.65 9.08
N CYS A 107 3.48 9.85 10.05
CA CYS A 107 3.39 10.96 11.01
C CYS A 107 3.75 12.32 10.43
N LYS A 108 4.52 12.35 9.33
CA LYS A 108 4.76 13.58 8.58
C LYS A 108 3.51 13.98 7.78
N GLU A 109 2.83 13.00 7.19
CA GLU A 109 1.62 13.21 6.38
C GLU A 109 0.43 13.63 7.25
N ASP A 110 0.19 12.92 8.36
CA ASP A 110 -0.84 13.25 9.34
C ASP A 110 -0.28 13.19 10.76
N ARG A 111 0.04 14.36 11.31
CA ARG A 111 0.58 14.51 12.67
C ARG A 111 -0.46 14.18 13.75
N THR A 112 -1.75 14.23 13.43
CA THR A 112 -2.84 13.97 14.38
C THR A 112 -3.18 12.50 14.52
N ASN A 113 -2.60 11.65 13.66
CA ASN A 113 -2.79 10.21 13.74
C ASN A 113 -2.29 9.67 15.09
N PHE A 114 -3.13 8.89 15.78
CA PHE A 114 -2.86 8.39 17.13
C PHE A 114 -1.55 7.59 17.22
N GLU A 115 -1.13 6.93 16.13
CA GLU A 115 0.10 6.12 16.12
C GLU A 115 1.37 6.96 16.29
N CYS A 116 1.31 8.27 16.08
CA CYS A 116 2.44 9.18 16.16
C CYS A 116 2.80 9.57 17.60
N GLY A 117 1.86 9.44 18.54
CA GLY A 117 2.13 9.53 19.97
C GLY A 117 2.74 8.26 20.56
N LEU A 118 2.72 7.15 19.81
CA LEU A 118 3.14 5.84 20.29
C LEU A 118 4.56 5.50 19.80
N GLN A 119 5.36 4.86 20.66
CA GLN A 119 6.77 4.62 20.39
C GLN A 119 7.09 3.18 19.91
N ASP A 120 6.11 2.27 19.81
CA ASP A 120 6.37 0.86 19.46
C ASP A 120 6.99 0.67 18.06
N GLU A 121 6.77 1.61 17.14
CA GLU A 121 7.34 1.60 15.78
C GLU A 121 8.59 2.51 15.68
N ASN A 122 9.00 3.20 16.76
CA ASN A 122 10.24 3.98 16.81
C ASN A 122 11.44 3.09 17.17
N TYR A 123 11.74 2.14 16.30
CA TYR A 123 12.80 1.17 16.53
C TYR A 123 14.18 1.83 16.70
N LYS A 124 15.03 1.26 17.55
CA LYS A 124 16.45 1.64 17.68
C LYS A 124 17.27 0.96 16.60
#